data_AF-A0A160PN60-F1
#
_entry.id   AF-A0A160PN60-F1
#
_cell.length_a   1.000
_cell.length_b   1.000
_cell.length_c   1.000
_cell.angle_alpha   90.00
_cell.angle_beta   90.00
_cell.angle_gamma   90.00
#
_symmetry.space_group_name_H-M   'P 1'
#
loop_
_entity.id
_entity.type
_entity.pdbx_description
1 polymer ?
#
loop_
_entity_poly.entity_id
_entity_poly.type
_entity_poly.pdbx_seq_one_letter_code
_entity_poly.pdbx_strand_id
1 'polypeptide(L)'
;MTRFTALGSGWLAVAALLSVGTVRAQEPDADLVKRGEYLVTAGDCTACHTKAGGKFMAGNYRLDTPIGAIKTPNLTPDDETGIGKWNYETFEKAFRHGIGDEGEYLYPAFPFGWYTKVSDEDTKAIFAYLKSLPAVKEKREENEIPFPFNVRTALITWRTAFFTAERFKPDPNASAEVNRGGYLVEGLGHCGMCHNERKLVGNSSLSGRFGGGVIDGWYAPNITPDGHQGIGAWSDAEVVTYLKTGTAPGNRPGVAAGPMRQTIEESLSKMTDADLQAMVAYLRTVPAKQTYKEKDLQAFNQPGAPGADTYLTYCSSCHRPDGKGVEGAIPALAGNTSVQSAGPETVINVIVGGLAAQSGYAPMPAIGQEMTDEQIKNVTDYIRNSWGNNAPVVSETGVVANARQKIRTMMAGNAPCSTIEDDKLKAGIEQAVGGDALKGLKPNDFVPVLSRVAPQVKAAAPEAGDDAVVNGLLAAFCKANRTDRTAEPLPWSATIGSFGNVAYSQVKNPEKRVDAAPGQPPASGATPPKP
;
A
#
# COMPACT_ATOMS: atom_id res chain seq x y z
N MET A 1 19.18 -100.32 -41.01
CA MET A 1 19.53 -99.60 -39.75
C MET A 1 19.44 -98.11 -40.08
N THR A 2 18.29 -97.48 -39.78
CA THR A 2 18.08 -96.46 -38.70
C THR A 2 18.67 -95.09 -39.05
N ARG A 3 18.04 -93.90 -38.99
CA ARG A 3 16.76 -93.32 -38.48
C ARG A 3 16.64 -91.91 -39.15
N PHE A 4 15.50 -91.49 -39.71
CA PHE A 4 14.46 -90.57 -39.17
C PHE A 4 14.85 -89.13 -38.73
N THR A 5 14.00 -88.16 -39.17
CA THR A 5 13.62 -86.83 -38.59
C THR A 5 14.64 -85.66 -38.68
N ALA A 6 14.31 -84.37 -38.85
CA ALA A 6 13.06 -83.59 -38.81
C ALA A 6 13.21 -82.21 -39.52
N LEU A 7 12.06 -81.59 -39.82
CA LEU A 7 11.86 -80.21 -40.31
C LEU A 7 12.28 -79.13 -39.29
N GLY A 8 12.64 -77.94 -39.78
CA GLY A 8 12.73 -76.71 -39.00
C GLY A 8 12.55 -75.46 -39.86
N SER A 9 11.34 -74.92 -39.88
CA SER A 9 10.96 -73.68 -40.58
C SER A 9 11.41 -72.46 -39.77
N GLY A 10 12.35 -71.67 -40.28
CA GLY A 10 12.82 -70.43 -39.66
C GLY A 10 11.90 -69.25 -39.97
N TRP A 11 11.18 -68.74 -38.96
CA TRP A 11 10.50 -67.45 -39.01
C TRP A 11 11.49 -66.34 -38.63
N LEU A 12 11.75 -65.42 -39.56
CA LEU A 12 12.49 -64.18 -39.30
C LEU A 12 11.51 -63.13 -38.74
N ALA A 13 11.59 -62.87 -37.44
CA ALA A 13 10.93 -61.74 -36.80
C ALA A 13 11.78 -60.47 -37.00
N VAL A 14 11.27 -59.52 -37.78
CA VAL A 14 11.82 -58.16 -37.88
C VAL A 14 11.28 -57.35 -36.71
N ALA A 15 12.12 -57.12 -35.69
CA ALA A 15 11.80 -56.20 -34.59
C ALA A 15 12.01 -54.75 -35.05
N ALA A 16 10.93 -54.04 -35.33
CA ALA A 16 10.95 -52.59 -35.54
C ALA A 16 11.16 -51.89 -34.20
N LEU A 17 12.36 -51.32 -33.98
CA LEU A 17 12.66 -50.43 -32.87
C LEU A 17 11.95 -49.09 -33.09
N LEU A 18 10.77 -48.93 -32.48
CA LEU A 18 10.13 -47.63 -32.31
C LEU A 18 10.89 -46.86 -31.23
N SER A 19 11.74 -45.93 -31.65
CA SER A 19 12.34 -44.93 -30.77
C SER A 19 11.23 -44.00 -30.26
N VAL A 20 10.79 -44.24 -29.03
CA VAL A 20 9.93 -43.30 -28.30
C VAL A 20 10.79 -42.08 -27.97
N GLY A 21 10.72 -41.05 -28.81
CA GLY A 21 11.27 -39.74 -28.50
C GLY A 21 10.58 -39.21 -27.26
N THR A 22 11.33 -39.05 -26.17
CA THR A 22 10.88 -38.31 -25.00
C THR A 22 10.66 -36.87 -25.42
N VAL A 23 9.41 -36.48 -25.60
CA VAL A 23 9.02 -35.07 -25.66
C VAL A 23 9.36 -34.48 -24.30
N ARG A 24 10.53 -33.84 -24.19
CA ARG A 24 10.79 -32.93 -23.07
C ARG A 24 9.76 -31.83 -23.19
N ALA A 25 8.84 -31.75 -22.23
CA ALA A 25 8.09 -30.53 -22.00
C ALA A 25 9.12 -29.40 -21.89
N GLN A 26 9.08 -28.44 -22.81
CA GLN A 26 9.93 -27.28 -22.73
C GLN A 26 9.50 -26.53 -21.48
N GLU A 27 10.36 -26.52 -20.45
CA GLU A 27 10.12 -25.69 -19.28
C GLU A 27 9.82 -24.26 -19.75
N PRO A 28 8.84 -23.57 -19.13
CA PRO A 28 8.55 -22.21 -19.52
C PRO A 28 9.85 -21.41 -19.48
N ASP A 29 10.10 -20.66 -20.56
CA ASP A 29 11.31 -19.87 -20.73
C ASP A 29 11.56 -19.07 -19.45
N ALA A 30 12.62 -19.42 -18.71
CA ALA A 30 12.87 -18.89 -17.37
C ALA A 30 13.00 -17.36 -17.39
N ASP A 31 13.51 -16.80 -18.49
CA ASP A 31 13.60 -15.35 -18.67
C ASP A 31 12.22 -14.71 -18.89
N LEU A 32 11.33 -15.40 -19.61
CA LEU A 32 9.94 -14.97 -19.80
C LEU A 32 9.16 -14.97 -18.48
N VAL A 33 9.32 -16.02 -17.67
CA VAL A 33 8.68 -16.13 -16.34
C VAL A 33 9.20 -15.05 -15.41
N LYS A 34 10.53 -14.85 -15.36
CA LYS A 34 11.15 -13.80 -14.54
C LYS A 34 10.70 -12.39 -14.96
N ARG A 35 10.57 -12.14 -16.26
CA ARG A 35 9.99 -10.89 -16.77
C ARG A 35 8.53 -10.74 -16.33
N GLY A 36 7.75 -11.82 -16.41
CA GLY A 36 6.36 -11.86 -15.98
C GLY A 36 6.19 -11.56 -14.50
N GLU A 37 7.05 -12.13 -13.65
CA GLU A 37 7.09 -11.85 -12.21
C GLU A 37 7.28 -10.35 -11.95
N TYR A 38 8.29 -9.75 -12.58
CA TYR A 38 8.54 -8.31 -12.46
C TYR A 38 7.33 -7.46 -12.89
N LEU A 39 6.67 -7.82 -13.99
CA LEU A 39 5.51 -7.09 -14.50
C LEU A 39 4.26 -7.28 -13.64
N VAL A 40 4.05 -8.46 -13.05
CA VAL A 40 2.97 -8.71 -12.08
C VAL A 40 3.18 -7.90 -10.81
N THR A 41 4.43 -7.75 -10.36
CA THR A 41 4.79 -6.85 -9.28
C THR A 41 4.54 -5.39 -9.66
N ALA A 42 5.06 -4.92 -10.81
CA ALA A 42 4.88 -3.54 -11.26
C ALA A 42 3.40 -3.16 -11.47
N GLY A 43 2.56 -4.12 -11.87
CA GLY A 43 1.11 -3.96 -12.01
C GLY A 43 0.32 -4.11 -10.72
N ASP A 44 0.97 -4.16 -9.55
CA ASP A 44 0.35 -4.21 -8.23
C ASP A 44 -0.70 -5.33 -8.07
N CYS A 45 -0.51 -6.45 -8.77
CA CYS A 45 -1.52 -7.50 -8.84
C CYS A 45 -1.76 -8.15 -7.47
N THR A 46 -0.71 -8.26 -6.64
CA THR A 46 -0.77 -8.87 -5.31
C THR A 46 -1.71 -8.11 -4.38
N ALA A 47 -1.71 -6.77 -4.42
CA ALA A 47 -2.56 -5.94 -3.57
C ALA A 47 -4.06 -6.24 -3.74
N CYS A 48 -4.48 -6.63 -4.95
CA CYS A 48 -5.86 -7.00 -5.25
C CYS A 48 -6.08 -8.52 -5.22
N HIS A 49 -5.12 -9.36 -5.59
CA HIS A 49 -5.34 -10.79 -5.74
C HIS A 49 -4.84 -11.63 -4.55
N THR A 50 -4.52 -11.01 -3.43
CA THR A 50 -4.20 -11.70 -2.18
C THR A 50 -4.96 -11.06 -1.02
N LYS A 51 -5.94 -11.77 -0.44
CA LYS A 51 -6.61 -11.30 0.80
C LYS A 51 -5.65 -11.38 2.00
N ALA A 52 -5.89 -10.55 3.01
CA ALA A 52 -5.16 -10.61 4.28
C ALA A 52 -5.22 -12.02 4.89
N GLY A 53 -4.06 -12.61 5.22
CA GLY A 53 -3.94 -13.98 5.70
C GLY A 53 -4.28 -15.07 4.67
N GLY A 54 -4.52 -14.68 3.41
CA GLY A 54 -4.78 -15.58 2.30
C GLY A 54 -3.51 -16.13 1.66
N LYS A 55 -3.69 -17.05 0.71
CA LYS A 55 -2.59 -17.55 -0.12
C LYS A 55 -2.31 -16.57 -1.26
N PHE A 56 -1.04 -16.43 -1.61
CA PHE A 56 -0.57 -15.57 -2.70
C PHE A 56 -1.37 -15.81 -3.99
N MET A 57 -1.90 -14.73 -4.57
CA MET A 57 -2.66 -14.70 -5.83
C MET A 57 -3.96 -15.53 -5.87
N ALA A 58 -4.43 -16.03 -4.72
CA ALA A 58 -5.63 -16.85 -4.62
C ALA A 58 -6.96 -16.05 -4.57
N GLY A 59 -6.91 -14.72 -4.68
CA GLY A 59 -8.08 -13.85 -4.75
C GLY A 59 -8.77 -13.58 -3.41
N ASN A 60 -10.08 -13.30 -3.49
CA ASN A 60 -10.98 -13.00 -2.37
C ASN A 60 -10.65 -11.73 -1.57
N TYR A 61 -9.85 -10.82 -2.13
CA TYR A 61 -9.76 -9.47 -1.59
C TYR A 61 -11.11 -8.77 -1.76
N ARG A 62 -11.58 -8.11 -0.71
CA ARG A 62 -12.81 -7.30 -0.74
C ARG A 62 -12.44 -5.89 -1.17
N LEU A 63 -12.89 -5.51 -2.36
CA LEU A 63 -12.79 -4.14 -2.85
C LEU A 63 -14.14 -3.44 -2.68
N ASP A 64 -14.23 -2.50 -1.75
CA ASP A 64 -15.43 -1.68 -1.57
C ASP A 64 -15.48 -0.58 -2.64
N THR A 65 -16.54 -0.58 -3.43
CA THR A 65 -16.76 0.42 -4.49
C THR A 65 -18.07 1.18 -4.24
N PRO A 66 -18.29 2.34 -4.89
CA PRO A 66 -19.55 3.07 -4.77
C PRO A 66 -20.80 2.27 -5.18
N ILE A 67 -20.62 1.21 -5.98
CA ILE A 67 -21.71 0.35 -6.46
C ILE A 67 -21.83 -0.96 -5.68
N GLY A 68 -21.12 -1.13 -4.57
CA GLY A 68 -21.08 -2.37 -3.78
C GLY A 68 -19.68 -2.99 -3.73
N ALA A 69 -19.55 -4.16 -3.10
CA ALA A 69 -18.24 -4.81 -2.94
C ALA A 69 -17.97 -5.86 -4.02
N ILE A 70 -16.73 -5.85 -4.51
CA ILE A 70 -16.22 -6.83 -5.48
C ILE A 70 -15.25 -7.76 -4.77
N LYS A 71 -15.36 -9.06 -5.04
CA LYS A 71 -14.40 -10.09 -4.61
C LYS A 71 -13.49 -10.42 -5.76
N THR A 72 -12.18 -10.25 -5.56
CA THR A 72 -11.20 -10.46 -6.64
C THR A 72 -11.02 -11.95 -6.97
N PRO A 73 -10.84 -12.31 -8.25
CA PRO A 73 -10.70 -13.71 -8.65
C PRO A 73 -9.34 -14.30 -8.25
N ASN A 74 -9.28 -15.62 -8.19
CA ASN A 74 -8.06 -16.39 -8.04
C ASN A 74 -7.29 -16.42 -9.38
N LEU A 75 -6.02 -16.03 -9.38
CA LEU A 75 -5.17 -15.99 -10.57
C LEU A 75 -4.16 -17.14 -10.64
N THR A 76 -4.17 -18.05 -9.67
CA THR A 76 -3.31 -19.24 -9.70
C THR A 76 -3.77 -20.21 -10.79
N PRO A 77 -2.91 -21.15 -11.27
CA PRO A 77 -3.27 -22.05 -12.36
C PRO A 77 -4.14 -23.24 -11.92
N ASP A 78 -4.97 -23.06 -10.90
CA ASP A 78 -5.97 -24.07 -10.50
C ASP A 78 -7.07 -24.19 -11.57
N ASP A 79 -7.40 -25.42 -11.95
CA ASP A 79 -8.33 -25.73 -13.07
C ASP A 79 -9.80 -25.51 -12.74
N GLU A 80 -10.17 -25.46 -11.45
CA GLU A 80 -11.56 -25.31 -11.01
C GLU A 80 -11.88 -23.88 -10.59
N THR A 81 -10.94 -23.22 -9.93
CA THR A 81 -11.18 -21.95 -9.23
C THR A 81 -10.30 -20.81 -9.71
N GLY A 82 -9.22 -21.11 -10.46
CA GLY A 82 -8.28 -20.12 -11.00
C GLY A 82 -8.25 -20.11 -12.53
N ILE A 83 -7.11 -19.71 -13.11
CA ILE A 83 -6.91 -19.58 -14.56
C ILE A 83 -6.32 -20.86 -15.20
N GLY A 84 -6.46 -22.02 -14.55
CA GLY A 84 -5.89 -23.30 -14.98
C GLY A 84 -6.26 -23.67 -16.43
N LYS A 85 -7.54 -23.50 -16.78
CA LYS A 85 -8.07 -23.82 -18.11
C LYS A 85 -8.00 -22.69 -19.14
N TRP A 86 -7.55 -21.50 -18.73
CA TRP A 86 -7.46 -20.36 -19.64
C TRP A 86 -6.27 -20.54 -20.59
N ASN A 87 -6.49 -20.26 -21.87
CA ASN A 87 -5.42 -20.06 -22.84
C ASN A 87 -5.01 -18.57 -22.87
N TYR A 88 -3.98 -18.25 -23.65
CA TYR A 88 -3.48 -16.89 -23.75
C TYR A 88 -4.53 -15.93 -24.32
N GLU A 89 -5.30 -16.36 -25.32
CA GLU A 89 -6.32 -15.52 -25.97
C GLU A 89 -7.42 -15.11 -24.99
N THR A 90 -7.89 -16.04 -24.16
CA THR A 90 -8.86 -15.74 -23.10
C THR A 90 -8.29 -14.79 -22.06
N PHE A 91 -7.05 -15.04 -21.60
CA PHE A 91 -6.37 -14.16 -20.65
C PHE A 91 -6.20 -12.75 -21.22
N GLU A 92 -5.73 -12.64 -22.45
CA GLU A 92 -5.50 -11.38 -23.15
C GLU A 92 -6.79 -10.55 -23.27
N LYS A 93 -7.90 -11.23 -23.61
CA LYS A 93 -9.21 -10.62 -23.75
C LYS A 93 -9.72 -10.09 -22.41
N ALA A 94 -9.53 -10.84 -21.33
CA ALA A 94 -9.83 -10.35 -19.99
C ALA A 94 -8.94 -9.15 -19.65
N PHE A 95 -7.62 -9.32 -19.74
CA PHE A 95 -6.60 -8.38 -19.29
C PHE A 95 -6.68 -7.03 -20.02
N ARG A 96 -6.84 -7.02 -21.35
CA ARG A 96 -6.75 -5.80 -22.17
C ARG A 96 -8.09 -5.29 -22.65
N HIS A 97 -9.11 -6.13 -22.62
CA HIS A 97 -10.44 -5.77 -23.11
C HIS A 97 -11.51 -5.86 -22.02
N GLY A 98 -11.22 -6.35 -20.83
CA GLY A 98 -12.20 -6.44 -19.75
C GLY A 98 -13.36 -7.37 -20.09
N ILE A 99 -13.09 -8.46 -20.82
CA ILE A 99 -14.10 -9.45 -21.20
C ILE A 99 -13.70 -10.83 -20.65
N GLY A 100 -14.57 -11.42 -19.83
CA GLY A 100 -14.33 -12.72 -19.20
C GLY A 100 -14.32 -13.89 -20.19
N ASP A 101 -14.03 -15.08 -19.67
CA ASP A 101 -14.00 -16.34 -20.41
C ASP A 101 -15.38 -16.78 -20.90
N GLU A 102 -16.45 -16.40 -20.18
CA GLU A 102 -17.84 -16.59 -20.62
C GLU A 102 -18.36 -15.43 -21.49
N GLY A 103 -17.50 -14.45 -21.80
CA GLY A 103 -17.83 -13.31 -22.67
C GLY A 103 -18.55 -12.16 -21.97
N GLU A 104 -18.66 -12.20 -20.64
CA GLU A 104 -19.21 -11.08 -19.88
C GLU A 104 -18.32 -9.83 -19.93
N TYR A 105 -18.87 -8.67 -19.58
CA TYR A 105 -18.04 -7.50 -19.25
C TYR A 105 -17.59 -7.53 -17.79
N LEU A 106 -16.30 -7.30 -17.58
CA LEU A 106 -15.70 -7.13 -16.27
C LEU A 106 -15.92 -5.70 -15.76
N TYR A 107 -16.09 -5.55 -14.45
CA TYR A 107 -16.22 -4.23 -13.83
C TYR A 107 -14.91 -3.45 -13.99
N PRO A 108 -14.97 -2.13 -14.24
CA PRO A 108 -13.78 -1.30 -14.47
C PRO A 108 -12.91 -1.10 -13.23
N ALA A 109 -13.30 -1.66 -12.09
CA ALA A 109 -12.41 -1.89 -10.96
C ALA A 109 -11.20 -2.76 -11.34
N PHE A 110 -11.35 -3.67 -12.29
CA PHE A 110 -10.21 -4.29 -12.97
C PHE A 110 -9.66 -3.27 -13.98
N PRO A 111 -8.39 -2.82 -13.87
CA PRO A 111 -7.87 -1.69 -14.64
C PRO A 111 -7.53 -2.04 -16.09
N PHE A 112 -8.37 -2.81 -16.78
CA PHE A 112 -8.20 -3.17 -18.20
C PHE A 112 -8.11 -1.94 -19.12
N GLY A 113 -8.68 -0.81 -18.71
CA GLY A 113 -8.50 0.47 -19.39
C GLY A 113 -7.04 0.90 -19.48
N TRP A 114 -6.24 0.62 -18.46
CA TRP A 114 -4.81 0.94 -18.45
C TRP A 114 -3.99 -0.21 -19.05
N TYR A 115 -4.32 -1.45 -18.69
CA TYR A 115 -3.62 -2.65 -19.17
C TYR A 115 -3.70 -2.88 -20.68
N THR A 116 -4.68 -2.28 -21.37
CA THR A 116 -4.73 -2.28 -22.83
C THR A 116 -3.47 -1.70 -23.49
N LYS A 117 -2.73 -0.84 -22.77
CA LYS A 117 -1.48 -0.21 -23.22
C LYS A 117 -0.28 -1.17 -23.20
N VAL A 118 -0.36 -2.27 -22.45
CA VAL A 118 0.72 -3.26 -22.27
C VAL A 118 0.97 -4.02 -23.58
N SER A 119 2.25 -4.23 -23.91
CA SER A 119 2.66 -4.92 -25.12
C SER A 119 2.20 -6.39 -25.14
N ASP A 120 2.14 -6.99 -26.33
CA ASP A 120 1.81 -8.42 -26.45
C ASP A 120 2.86 -9.30 -25.75
N GLU A 121 4.13 -8.93 -25.85
CA GLU A 121 5.26 -9.64 -25.22
C GLU A 121 5.13 -9.62 -23.68
N ASP A 122 4.82 -8.47 -23.11
CA ASP A 122 4.66 -8.31 -21.66
C ASP A 122 3.38 -9.00 -21.17
N THR A 123 2.31 -8.96 -21.95
CA THR A 123 1.07 -9.70 -21.63
C THR A 123 1.31 -11.20 -21.61
N LYS A 124 2.10 -11.74 -22.56
CA LYS A 124 2.52 -13.15 -22.57
C LYS A 124 3.41 -13.50 -21.38
N ALA A 125 4.35 -12.62 -21.02
CA ALA A 125 5.23 -12.82 -19.88
C ALA A 125 4.43 -12.91 -18.57
N ILE A 126 3.51 -11.96 -18.35
CA ILE A 126 2.58 -11.97 -17.20
C ILE A 126 1.81 -13.29 -17.15
N PHE A 127 1.21 -13.70 -18.28
CA PHE A 127 0.47 -14.96 -18.33
C PHE A 127 1.36 -16.17 -18.01
N ALA A 128 2.56 -16.25 -18.59
CA ALA A 128 3.51 -17.32 -18.31
C ALA A 128 3.88 -17.40 -16.83
N TYR A 129 4.13 -16.26 -16.18
CA TYR A 129 4.40 -16.23 -14.74
C TYR A 129 3.20 -16.70 -13.92
N LEU A 130 1.98 -16.19 -14.18
CA LEU A 130 0.78 -16.63 -13.47
C LEU A 130 0.54 -18.14 -13.64
N LYS A 131 0.80 -18.69 -14.83
CA LYS A 131 0.71 -20.14 -15.10
C LYS A 131 1.78 -20.98 -14.42
N SER A 132 2.88 -20.36 -13.99
CA SER A 132 3.98 -21.03 -13.27
C SER A 132 3.77 -21.12 -11.76
N LEU A 133 2.81 -20.35 -11.21
CA LEU A 133 2.54 -20.32 -9.77
C LEU A 133 2.03 -21.67 -9.24
N PRO A 134 2.23 -21.98 -7.95
CA PRO A 134 1.55 -23.10 -7.31
C PRO A 134 0.03 -22.96 -7.42
N ALA A 135 -0.66 -24.01 -7.87
CA ALA A 135 -2.11 -24.04 -7.93
C ALA A 135 -2.71 -23.97 -6.53
N VAL A 136 -3.65 -23.05 -6.32
CA VAL A 136 -4.40 -22.91 -5.08
C VAL A 136 -5.88 -23.06 -5.40
N LYS A 137 -6.49 -24.11 -4.85
CA LYS A 137 -7.95 -24.29 -4.91
C LYS A 137 -8.63 -23.37 -3.90
N GLU A 138 -9.05 -22.19 -4.36
CA GLU A 138 -9.75 -21.17 -3.57
C GLU A 138 -10.88 -20.60 -4.41
N LYS A 139 -12.13 -20.97 -4.08
CA LYS A 139 -13.31 -20.50 -4.80
C LYS A 139 -13.51 -19.01 -4.52
N ARG A 140 -13.76 -18.23 -5.58
CA ARG A 140 -14.14 -16.82 -5.44
C ARG A 140 -15.46 -16.68 -4.71
N GLU A 141 -15.50 -15.80 -3.72
CA GLU A 141 -16.73 -15.32 -3.09
C GLU A 141 -17.57 -14.51 -4.08
N GLU A 142 -18.88 -14.44 -3.84
CA GLU A 142 -19.79 -13.68 -4.68
C GLU A 142 -19.62 -12.17 -4.48
N ASN A 143 -19.90 -11.40 -5.54
CA ASN A 143 -19.89 -9.95 -5.44
C ASN A 143 -21.15 -9.47 -4.71
N GLU A 144 -20.99 -8.46 -3.86
CA GLU A 144 -22.08 -7.81 -3.12
C GLU A 144 -22.49 -6.53 -3.85
N ILE A 145 -22.93 -6.68 -5.11
CA ILE A 145 -23.38 -5.57 -5.95
C ILE A 145 -24.90 -5.64 -6.07
N PRO A 146 -25.66 -4.64 -5.58
CA PRO A 146 -27.11 -4.63 -5.70
C PRO A 146 -27.56 -4.31 -7.13
N PHE A 147 -28.81 -4.67 -7.44
CA PHE A 147 -29.51 -4.18 -8.63
C PHE A 147 -29.61 -2.65 -8.61
N PRO A 148 -29.47 -1.94 -9.74
CA PRO A 148 -29.27 -2.48 -11.10
C PRO A 148 -27.80 -2.71 -11.50
N PHE A 149 -26.85 -2.40 -10.62
CA PHE A 149 -25.42 -2.44 -10.96
C PHE A 149 -24.87 -3.84 -11.18
N ASN A 150 -25.58 -4.88 -10.71
CA ASN A 150 -25.24 -6.28 -10.98
C ASN A 150 -25.50 -6.74 -12.43
N VAL A 151 -26.26 -5.97 -13.20
CA VAL A 151 -26.57 -6.27 -14.60
C VAL A 151 -25.39 -5.86 -15.50
N ARG A 152 -24.47 -6.80 -15.74
CA ARG A 152 -23.21 -6.55 -16.47
C ARG A 152 -23.38 -5.95 -17.88
N THR A 153 -24.51 -6.16 -18.56
CA THR A 153 -24.76 -5.56 -19.90
C THR A 153 -24.86 -4.03 -19.86
N ALA A 154 -25.21 -3.44 -18.72
CA ALA A 154 -25.21 -1.98 -18.54
C ALA A 154 -23.80 -1.37 -18.69
N LEU A 155 -22.74 -2.18 -18.51
CA LEU A 155 -21.35 -1.74 -18.72
C LEU A 155 -21.02 -1.41 -20.17
N ILE A 156 -21.83 -1.83 -21.16
CA ILE A 156 -21.64 -1.46 -22.57
C ILE A 156 -21.67 0.06 -22.74
N THR A 157 -22.62 0.74 -22.09
CA THR A 157 -22.74 2.20 -22.17
C THR A 157 -21.50 2.88 -21.58
N TRP A 158 -21.07 2.45 -20.39
CA TRP A 158 -19.86 2.96 -19.75
C TRP A 158 -18.62 2.73 -20.63
N ARG A 159 -18.46 1.52 -21.15
CA ARG A 159 -17.31 1.13 -21.97
C ARG A 159 -17.24 2.00 -23.23
N THR A 160 -18.38 2.20 -23.89
CA THR A 160 -18.47 3.03 -25.10
C THR A 160 -18.05 4.49 -24.83
N ALA A 161 -18.32 5.00 -23.63
CA ALA A 161 -18.00 6.37 -23.26
C ALA A 161 -16.56 6.56 -22.73
N PHE A 162 -16.01 5.58 -21.99
CA PHE A 162 -14.82 5.80 -21.14
C PHE A 162 -13.65 4.83 -21.39
N PHE A 163 -13.84 3.79 -22.20
CA PHE A 163 -12.79 2.84 -22.55
C PHE A 163 -12.36 3.01 -24.01
N THR A 164 -11.05 3.14 -24.23
CA THR A 164 -10.45 3.06 -25.57
C THR A 164 -9.35 2.01 -25.55
N ALA A 165 -9.51 0.95 -26.35
CA ALA A 165 -8.49 -0.05 -26.54
C ALA A 165 -7.35 0.53 -27.38
N GLU A 166 -6.16 0.62 -26.80
CA GLU A 166 -4.99 1.19 -27.47
C GLU A 166 -3.70 0.68 -26.81
N ARG A 167 -2.71 0.31 -27.62
CA ARG A 167 -1.34 0.04 -27.16
C ARG A 167 -0.60 1.32 -26.85
N PHE A 168 0.33 1.28 -25.90
CA PHE A 168 1.24 2.39 -25.70
C PHE A 168 2.02 2.67 -26.99
N LYS A 169 2.06 3.95 -27.39
CA LYS A 169 2.80 4.41 -28.57
C LYS A 169 3.93 5.31 -28.08
N PRO A 170 5.19 4.89 -28.21
CA PRO A 170 6.31 5.76 -27.90
C PRO A 170 6.25 7.06 -28.72
N ASP A 171 6.47 8.20 -28.08
CA ASP A 171 6.65 9.47 -28.76
C ASP A 171 8.06 9.49 -29.37
N PRO A 172 8.20 9.62 -30.71
CA PRO A 172 9.50 9.65 -31.36
C PRO A 172 10.35 10.87 -30.99
N ASN A 173 9.75 11.92 -30.41
CA ASN A 173 10.47 13.11 -29.96
C ASN A 173 10.88 13.03 -28.48
N ALA A 174 10.38 12.04 -27.74
CA ALA A 174 10.74 11.82 -26.35
C ALA A 174 11.94 10.88 -26.22
N SER A 175 12.68 11.01 -25.12
CA SER A 175 13.76 10.06 -24.82
C SER A 175 13.21 8.65 -24.56
N ALA A 176 14.07 7.64 -24.68
CA ALA A 176 13.71 6.27 -24.33
C ALA A 176 13.25 6.14 -22.88
N GLU A 177 13.86 6.91 -21.97
CA GLU A 177 13.49 6.97 -20.55
C GLU A 177 12.07 7.52 -20.36
N VAL A 178 11.72 8.65 -20.99
CA VAL A 178 10.37 9.23 -20.92
C VAL A 178 9.33 8.25 -21.49
N ASN A 179 9.65 7.59 -22.60
CA ASN A 179 8.77 6.59 -23.19
C ASN A 179 8.59 5.36 -22.28
N ARG A 180 9.66 4.91 -21.62
CA ARG A 180 9.60 3.84 -20.62
C ARG A 180 8.72 4.23 -19.44
N GLY A 181 8.89 5.46 -18.94
CA GLY A 181 8.05 6.00 -17.87
C GLY A 181 6.59 6.07 -18.25
N GLY A 182 6.28 6.58 -19.44
CA GLY A 182 4.92 6.65 -19.95
C GLY A 182 4.28 5.27 -20.06
N TYR A 183 5.03 4.28 -20.54
CA TYR A 183 4.56 2.90 -20.63
C TYR A 183 4.18 2.32 -19.26
N LEU A 184 4.97 2.62 -18.22
CA LEU A 184 4.72 2.12 -16.86
C LEU A 184 3.58 2.89 -16.18
N VAL A 185 3.60 4.23 -16.21
CA VAL A 185 2.61 5.09 -15.56
C VAL A 185 1.22 4.94 -16.19
N GLU A 186 1.13 4.85 -17.52
CA GLU A 186 -0.13 4.72 -18.27
C GLU A 186 -0.56 3.27 -18.51
N GLY A 187 0.30 2.30 -18.20
CA GLY A 187 0.05 0.89 -18.38
C GLY A 187 -0.17 0.20 -17.04
N LEU A 188 0.81 -0.61 -16.63
CA LEU A 188 0.72 -1.45 -15.44
C LEU A 188 0.59 -0.64 -14.14
N GLY A 189 1.27 0.50 -14.03
CA GLY A 189 1.19 1.34 -12.83
C GLY A 189 -0.12 2.12 -12.71
N HIS A 190 -0.89 2.22 -13.81
CA HIS A 190 -2.25 2.80 -13.88
C HIS A 190 -2.47 4.03 -12.98
N CYS A 191 -1.49 4.93 -12.89
CA CYS A 191 -1.46 5.95 -11.83
C CYS A 191 -2.66 6.90 -11.91
N GLY A 192 -3.17 7.11 -13.12
CA GLY A 192 -4.34 7.95 -13.38
C GLY A 192 -5.67 7.30 -12.99
N MET A 193 -5.68 6.05 -12.51
CA MET A 193 -6.86 5.44 -11.89
C MET A 193 -7.19 6.10 -10.56
N CYS A 194 -6.18 6.35 -9.72
CA CYS A 194 -6.34 6.96 -8.40
C CYS A 194 -6.13 8.48 -8.45
N HIS A 195 -5.11 8.95 -9.16
CA HIS A 195 -4.78 10.36 -9.25
C HIS A 195 -5.64 11.05 -10.32
N ASN A 196 -6.93 11.24 -10.06
CA ASN A 196 -7.94 11.57 -11.06
C ASN A 196 -8.99 12.57 -10.55
N GLU A 197 -9.06 13.77 -11.14
CA GLU A 197 -9.89 14.86 -10.61
C GLU A 197 -11.39 14.73 -10.89
N ARG A 198 -11.76 13.93 -11.90
CA ARG A 198 -13.18 13.80 -12.29
C ARG A 198 -13.82 12.53 -11.74
N LYS A 199 -13.08 11.72 -10.98
CA LYS A 199 -13.52 10.44 -10.40
C LYS A 199 -14.08 9.47 -11.45
N LEU A 200 -13.72 9.67 -12.73
CA LEU A 200 -14.13 8.81 -13.84
C LEU A 200 -13.03 7.77 -14.05
N VAL A 201 -13.37 6.51 -13.78
CA VAL A 201 -12.46 5.38 -14.03
C VAL A 201 -12.28 5.19 -15.53
N GLY A 202 -11.07 4.90 -15.98
CA GLY A 202 -10.73 4.65 -17.39
C GLY A 202 -9.50 5.44 -17.86
N ASN A 203 -8.97 5.07 -19.03
CA ASN A 203 -7.76 5.65 -19.63
C ASN A 203 -8.04 6.81 -20.60
N SER A 204 -9.24 7.39 -20.58
CA SER A 204 -9.64 8.46 -21.51
C SER A 204 -9.15 9.84 -21.04
N SER A 205 -9.00 10.80 -21.97
CA SER A 205 -8.65 12.19 -21.64
C SER A 205 -9.73 12.89 -20.79
N LEU A 206 -10.98 12.44 -20.90
CA LEU A 206 -12.11 12.93 -20.12
C LEU A 206 -12.01 12.57 -18.64
N SER A 207 -11.10 11.65 -18.27
CA SER A 207 -10.93 11.19 -16.90
C SER A 207 -10.33 12.25 -15.97
N GLY A 208 -9.70 13.32 -16.48
CA GLY A 208 -9.09 14.31 -15.58
C GLY A 208 -7.76 13.83 -14.97
N ARG A 209 -7.06 13.00 -15.75
CA ARG A 209 -5.72 12.43 -15.53
C ARG A 209 -4.80 13.31 -14.67
N PHE A 210 -4.26 12.71 -13.61
CA PHE A 210 -3.23 13.22 -12.69
C PHE A 210 -3.59 14.43 -11.82
N GLY A 211 -4.80 14.99 -11.91
CA GLY A 211 -5.22 16.14 -11.11
C GLY A 211 -5.50 15.84 -9.64
N GLY A 212 -5.53 14.55 -9.25
CA GLY A 212 -5.82 14.10 -7.89
C GLY A 212 -7.31 13.99 -7.58
N GLY A 213 -7.69 13.07 -6.69
CA GLY A 213 -9.09 12.77 -6.39
C GLY A 213 -9.26 11.80 -5.22
N VAL A 214 -10.51 11.56 -4.81
CA VAL A 214 -10.81 10.66 -3.69
C VAL A 214 -10.96 9.22 -4.17
N ILE A 215 -10.19 8.30 -3.59
CA ILE A 215 -10.27 6.86 -3.80
C ILE A 215 -10.31 6.15 -2.44
N ASP A 216 -11.29 5.26 -2.26
CA ASP A 216 -11.50 4.52 -1.00
C ASP A 216 -11.54 5.42 0.26
N GLY A 217 -12.10 6.63 0.11
CA GLY A 217 -12.16 7.61 1.20
C GLY A 217 -10.82 8.26 1.55
N TRP A 218 -9.75 8.04 0.78
CA TRP A 218 -8.46 8.74 0.86
C TRP A 218 -8.31 9.72 -0.29
N TYR A 219 -7.53 10.79 -0.11
CA TYR A 219 -7.23 11.72 -1.19
C TYR A 219 -5.91 11.33 -1.88
N ALA A 220 -6.00 10.90 -3.14
CA ALA A 220 -4.85 10.73 -4.02
C ALA A 220 -4.46 12.11 -4.59
N PRO A 221 -3.27 12.64 -4.29
CA PRO A 221 -2.90 14.02 -4.63
C PRO A 221 -2.76 14.27 -6.14
N ASN A 222 -2.63 15.53 -6.51
CA ASN A 222 -2.16 15.88 -7.85
C ASN A 222 -0.72 15.37 -8.02
N ILE A 223 -0.41 14.73 -9.15
CA ILE A 223 0.96 14.24 -9.44
C ILE A 223 1.56 14.87 -10.70
N THR A 224 0.92 15.91 -11.23
CA THR A 224 1.52 16.74 -12.27
C THR A 224 2.64 17.62 -11.68
N PRO A 225 3.52 18.22 -12.50
CA PRO A 225 4.56 19.15 -12.07
C PRO A 225 4.06 20.50 -11.52
N ASP A 226 2.90 20.52 -10.86
CA ASP A 226 2.40 21.68 -10.11
C ASP A 226 3.26 21.93 -8.86
N GLY A 227 3.60 23.20 -8.62
CA GLY A 227 4.52 23.61 -7.56
C GLY A 227 3.91 23.68 -6.15
N HIS A 228 2.62 23.42 -5.98
CA HIS A 228 1.94 23.57 -4.69
C HIS A 228 1.34 22.24 -4.21
N GLN A 229 0.44 21.65 -4.99
CA GLN A 229 -0.23 20.39 -4.67
C GLN A 229 0.32 19.20 -5.45
N GLY A 230 1.15 19.46 -6.47
CA GLY A 230 1.81 18.46 -7.30
C GLY A 230 3.24 18.13 -6.87
N ILE A 231 3.94 17.41 -7.75
CA ILE A 231 5.36 17.03 -7.56
C ILE A 231 6.34 18.14 -8.01
N GLY A 232 5.85 19.26 -8.52
CA GLY A 232 6.66 20.32 -9.12
C GLY A 232 7.66 20.97 -8.16
N ALA A 233 7.35 20.99 -6.87
CA ALA A 233 8.23 21.53 -5.83
C ALA A 233 9.14 20.48 -5.18
N TRP A 234 9.07 19.22 -5.61
CA TRP A 234 9.93 18.13 -5.18
C TRP A 234 11.02 17.94 -6.23
N SER A 235 12.24 17.62 -5.81
CA SER A 235 13.31 17.12 -6.66
C SER A 235 12.98 15.72 -7.20
N ASP A 236 13.59 15.34 -8.32
CA ASP A 236 13.40 13.99 -8.88
C ASP A 236 13.84 12.90 -7.91
N ALA A 237 14.91 13.15 -7.14
CA ALA A 237 15.39 12.24 -6.11
C ALA A 237 14.37 12.05 -4.98
N GLU A 238 13.68 13.12 -4.55
CA GLU A 238 12.59 13.01 -3.57
C GLU A 238 11.42 12.19 -4.12
N VAL A 239 11.02 12.39 -5.37
CA VAL A 239 9.92 11.60 -5.96
C VAL A 239 10.31 10.13 -6.08
N VAL A 240 11.52 9.80 -6.55
CA VAL A 240 12.01 8.41 -6.63
C VAL A 240 12.07 7.78 -5.23
N THR A 241 12.60 8.52 -4.24
CA THR A 241 12.67 8.02 -2.85
C THR A 241 11.27 7.75 -2.31
N TYR A 242 10.33 8.67 -2.53
CA TYR A 242 8.94 8.48 -2.11
C TYR A 242 8.29 7.27 -2.75
N LEU A 243 8.44 7.06 -4.07
CA LEU A 243 7.89 5.88 -4.74
C LEU A 243 8.52 4.57 -4.21
N LYS A 244 9.77 4.62 -3.75
CA LYS A 244 10.50 3.45 -3.23
C LYS A 244 10.18 3.13 -1.77
N THR A 245 9.97 4.13 -0.93
CA THR A 245 9.90 3.94 0.53
C THR A 245 8.55 4.37 1.14
N GLY A 246 7.84 5.28 0.48
CA GLY A 246 6.64 5.94 1.00
C GLY A 246 6.92 7.28 1.69
N THR A 247 8.18 7.74 1.73
CA THR A 247 8.55 9.05 2.27
C THR A 247 9.73 9.63 1.51
N ALA A 248 9.97 10.92 1.65
CA ALA A 248 11.21 11.53 1.17
C ALA A 248 11.73 12.56 2.17
N PRO A 249 13.03 12.89 2.12
CA PRO A 249 13.61 13.95 2.96
C PRO A 249 12.94 15.31 2.76
N GLY A 250 13.18 16.23 3.69
CA GLY A 250 12.63 17.58 3.64
C GLY A 250 11.24 17.70 4.27
N ASN A 251 10.62 18.86 4.08
CA ASN A 251 9.34 19.23 4.70
C ASN A 251 8.15 19.24 3.72
N ARG A 252 8.42 19.20 2.41
CA ARG A 252 7.38 19.17 1.39
C ARG A 252 6.82 17.77 1.17
N PRO A 253 7.65 16.73 1.07
CA PRO A 253 7.12 15.40 0.85
C PRO A 253 6.21 14.92 1.98
N GLY A 254 5.06 14.39 1.58
CA GLY A 254 4.16 13.71 2.49
C GLY A 254 4.70 12.36 2.94
N VAL A 255 3.97 11.72 3.85
CA VAL A 255 4.13 10.31 4.17
C VAL A 255 2.99 9.55 3.51
N ALA A 256 3.31 8.45 2.82
CA ALA A 256 2.34 7.60 2.17
C ALA A 256 1.37 7.02 3.22
N ALA A 257 0.08 7.07 2.92
CA ALA A 257 -0.98 6.56 3.76
C ALA A 257 -2.08 5.91 2.89
N GLY A 258 -2.92 5.09 3.52
CA GLY A 258 -4.02 4.42 2.84
C GLY A 258 -3.55 3.57 1.66
N PRO A 259 -4.31 3.54 0.54
CA PRO A 259 -3.99 2.73 -0.63
C PRO A 259 -2.60 3.00 -1.24
N MET A 260 -2.12 4.25 -1.18
CA MET A 260 -0.79 4.58 -1.73
C MET A 260 0.34 3.87 -0.97
N ARG A 261 0.18 3.69 0.35
CA ARG A 261 1.14 2.92 1.16
C ARG A 261 1.21 1.48 0.67
N GLN A 262 0.06 0.85 0.46
CA GLN A 262 -0.03 -0.53 -0.03
C GLN A 262 0.60 -0.67 -1.43
N THR A 263 0.30 0.24 -2.36
CA THR A 263 0.91 0.22 -3.70
C THR A 263 2.43 0.35 -3.65
N ILE A 264 2.98 1.09 -2.68
CA ILE A 264 4.43 1.17 -2.49
C ILE A 264 4.98 -0.14 -1.94
N GLU A 265 4.39 -0.67 -0.88
CA GLU A 265 4.83 -1.91 -0.24
C GLU A 265 4.73 -3.10 -1.20
N GLU A 266 3.65 -3.21 -1.96
CA GLU A 266 3.35 -4.36 -2.79
C GLU A 266 3.99 -4.29 -4.19
N SER A 267 4.15 -3.09 -4.75
CA SER A 267 4.66 -2.86 -6.12
C SER A 267 5.91 -1.99 -6.16
N LEU A 268 5.78 -0.68 -5.94
CA LEU A 268 6.80 0.30 -6.36
C LEU A 268 8.15 0.13 -5.65
N SER A 269 8.15 -0.26 -4.37
CA SER A 269 9.37 -0.53 -3.59
C SER A 269 10.21 -1.70 -4.13
N LYS A 270 9.60 -2.56 -4.95
CA LYS A 270 10.23 -3.74 -5.57
C LYS A 270 10.63 -3.48 -7.03
N MET A 271 10.31 -2.31 -7.58
CA MET A 271 10.71 -1.93 -8.93
C MET A 271 12.18 -1.52 -9.00
N THR A 272 12.76 -1.56 -10.20
CA THR A 272 14.14 -1.09 -10.40
C THR A 272 14.22 0.43 -10.30
N ASP A 273 15.34 0.95 -9.79
CA ASP A 273 15.57 2.40 -9.69
C ASP A 273 15.46 3.10 -11.05
N ALA A 274 15.90 2.44 -12.13
CA ALA A 274 15.79 2.95 -13.50
C ALA A 274 14.32 3.13 -13.95
N ASP A 275 13.44 2.20 -13.59
CA ASP A 275 12.02 2.32 -13.92
C ASP A 275 11.32 3.38 -13.07
N LEU A 276 11.68 3.52 -11.79
CA LEU A 276 11.18 4.62 -10.95
C LEU A 276 11.63 5.98 -11.49
N GLN A 277 12.90 6.12 -11.90
CA GLN A 277 13.42 7.32 -12.56
C GLN A 277 12.68 7.61 -13.86
N ALA A 278 12.44 6.59 -14.69
CA ALA A 278 11.67 6.73 -15.92
C ALA A 278 10.24 7.23 -15.65
N MET A 279 9.55 6.67 -14.65
CA MET A 279 8.22 7.16 -14.23
C MET A 279 8.26 8.65 -13.86
N VAL A 280 9.26 9.08 -13.09
CA VAL A 280 9.45 10.50 -12.74
C VAL A 280 9.70 11.34 -13.98
N ALA A 281 10.62 10.93 -14.85
CA ALA A 281 10.92 11.63 -16.11
C ALA A 281 9.66 11.82 -16.97
N TYR A 282 8.79 10.81 -17.05
CA TYR A 282 7.50 10.94 -17.73
C TYR A 282 6.56 11.92 -17.03
N LEU A 283 6.39 11.83 -15.71
CA LEU A 283 5.53 12.75 -14.97
C LEU A 283 5.97 14.22 -15.12
N ARG A 284 7.27 14.48 -15.26
CA ARG A 284 7.80 15.82 -15.56
C ARG A 284 7.37 16.38 -16.92
N THR A 285 7.00 15.52 -17.87
CA THR A 285 6.52 15.97 -19.19
C THR A 285 5.03 16.32 -19.21
N VAL A 286 4.27 15.93 -18.17
CA VAL A 286 2.84 16.19 -18.12
C VAL A 286 2.59 17.67 -17.85
N PRO A 287 1.61 18.32 -18.52
CA PRO A 287 1.21 19.67 -18.19
C PRO A 287 0.81 19.82 -16.72
N ALA A 288 1.38 20.81 -16.03
CA ALA A 288 1.00 21.13 -14.66
C ALA A 288 -0.49 21.49 -14.59
N LYS A 289 -1.21 20.90 -13.64
CA LYS A 289 -2.60 21.22 -13.35
C LYS A 289 -2.69 21.97 -12.03
N GLN A 290 -3.20 23.19 -12.06
CA GLN A 290 -3.54 23.91 -10.84
C GLN A 290 -4.96 23.54 -10.43
N THR A 291 -5.10 22.66 -9.45
CA THR A 291 -6.40 22.16 -8.97
C THR A 291 -6.93 22.94 -7.77
N TYR A 292 -6.21 23.98 -7.33
CA TYR A 292 -6.62 24.85 -6.22
C TYR A 292 -6.79 26.31 -6.64
N LYS A 293 -7.64 27.01 -5.89
CA LYS A 293 -7.71 28.47 -5.90
C LYS A 293 -7.35 28.92 -4.50
N GLU A 294 -6.24 29.63 -4.36
CA GLU A 294 -5.88 30.26 -3.09
C GLU A 294 -7.02 31.16 -2.65
N LYS A 295 -7.47 30.94 -1.41
CA LYS A 295 -8.23 31.94 -0.68
C LYS A 295 -7.32 32.43 0.43
N ASP A 296 -7.25 33.73 0.61
CA ASP A 296 -6.56 34.29 1.78
C ASP A 296 -7.38 33.93 3.02
N LEU A 297 -6.91 32.93 3.77
CA LEU A 297 -7.56 32.40 4.96
C LEU A 297 -6.93 33.00 6.21
N GLN A 298 -6.91 34.33 6.29
CA GLN A 298 -6.36 35.10 7.42
C GLN A 298 -6.85 34.62 8.79
N ALA A 299 -8.03 34.01 8.86
CA ALA A 299 -8.63 33.46 10.07
C ALA A 299 -7.74 32.44 10.81
N PHE A 300 -6.82 31.74 10.13
CA PHE A 300 -5.94 30.75 10.76
C PHE A 300 -4.57 31.30 11.17
N ASN A 301 -4.24 32.53 10.75
CA ASN A 301 -2.98 33.19 11.08
C ASN A 301 -3.06 34.04 12.37
N GLN A 302 -4.14 33.91 13.14
CA GLN A 302 -4.42 34.71 14.34
C GLN A 302 -4.46 33.84 15.61
N PRO A 303 -4.07 34.38 16.78
CA PRO A 303 -4.33 33.74 18.07
C PRO A 303 -5.82 33.39 18.23
N GLY A 304 -6.11 32.18 18.72
CA GLY A 304 -7.49 31.71 18.91
C GLY A 304 -8.19 31.23 17.64
N ALA A 305 -7.45 30.96 16.55
CA ALA A 305 -8.00 30.33 15.35
C ALA A 305 -8.76 29.03 15.69
N PRO A 306 -9.90 28.74 15.02
CA PRO A 306 -10.63 27.49 15.23
C PRO A 306 -9.72 26.28 15.05
N GLY A 307 -9.70 25.38 16.04
CA GLY A 307 -8.86 24.18 16.03
C GLY A 307 -7.46 24.35 16.63
N ALA A 308 -7.00 25.58 16.92
CA ALA A 308 -5.69 25.83 17.51
C ALA A 308 -5.53 25.18 18.90
N ASP A 309 -6.54 25.30 19.77
CA ASP A 309 -6.51 24.68 21.11
C ASP A 309 -6.50 23.15 21.02
N THR A 310 -7.25 22.59 20.07
CA THR A 310 -7.23 21.15 19.79
C THR A 310 -5.85 20.72 19.30
N TYR A 311 -5.21 21.48 18.41
CA TYR A 311 -3.85 21.20 17.96
C TYR A 311 -2.83 21.23 19.11
N LEU A 312 -2.88 22.27 19.95
CA LEU A 312 -2.00 22.40 21.10
C LEU A 312 -2.17 21.23 22.07
N THR A 313 -3.41 20.82 22.32
CA THR A 313 -3.74 19.74 23.27
C THR A 313 -3.29 18.36 22.78
N TYR A 314 -3.57 18.03 21.50
CA TYR A 314 -3.46 16.65 21.03
C TYR A 314 -2.32 16.40 20.03
N CYS A 315 -1.78 17.43 19.38
CA CYS A 315 -0.85 17.27 18.26
C CYS A 315 0.54 17.84 18.54
N SER A 316 0.61 18.95 19.29
CA SER A 316 1.83 19.77 19.41
C SER A 316 2.99 19.09 20.12
N SER A 317 2.72 18.10 20.99
CA SER A 317 3.77 17.34 21.68
C SER A 317 4.66 16.53 20.74
N CYS A 318 4.13 16.12 19.59
CA CYS A 318 4.86 15.39 18.56
C CYS A 318 5.17 16.29 17.35
N HIS A 319 4.18 17.00 16.83
CA HIS A 319 4.33 17.80 15.60
C HIS A 319 4.91 19.21 15.83
N ARG A 320 5.17 19.57 17.10
CA ARG A 320 5.62 20.88 17.58
C ARG A 320 4.63 22.02 17.34
N PRO A 321 4.64 23.09 18.16
CA PRO A 321 3.73 24.23 17.96
C PRO A 321 3.86 24.91 16.58
N ASP A 322 5.02 24.81 15.93
CA ASP A 322 5.29 25.37 14.60
C ASP A 322 5.03 24.38 13.45
N GLY A 323 4.47 23.20 13.74
CA GLY A 323 4.11 22.21 12.73
C GLY A 323 5.28 21.56 12.01
N LYS A 324 6.53 21.80 12.43
CA LYS A 324 7.72 21.25 11.75
C LYS A 324 8.04 19.81 12.11
N GLY A 325 7.39 19.26 13.13
CA GLY A 325 7.66 17.92 13.61
C GLY A 325 9.09 17.75 14.14
N VAL A 326 9.62 16.54 13.98
CA VAL A 326 10.97 16.16 14.37
C VAL A 326 11.57 15.41 13.20
N GLU A 327 12.58 16.00 12.56
CA GLU A 327 13.22 15.41 11.38
C GLU A 327 13.61 13.94 11.62
N GLY A 328 13.20 13.07 10.69
CA GLY A 328 13.45 11.62 10.75
C GLY A 328 12.65 10.84 11.79
N ALA A 329 11.78 11.47 12.58
CA ALA A 329 11.00 10.80 13.64
C ALA A 329 9.51 11.14 13.62
N ILE A 330 9.14 12.40 13.38
CA ILE A 330 7.76 12.88 13.25
C ILE A 330 7.68 13.79 12.03
N PRO A 331 6.82 13.51 11.03
CA PRO A 331 6.77 14.29 9.80
C PRO A 331 6.32 15.73 10.04
N ALA A 332 6.85 16.64 9.23
CA ALA A 332 6.39 18.01 9.19
C ALA A 332 4.95 18.08 8.64
N LEU A 333 4.13 18.91 9.27
CA LEU A 333 2.81 19.31 8.77
C LEU A 333 2.89 20.63 8.00
N ALA A 334 3.81 21.51 8.38
CA ALA A 334 4.10 22.76 7.68
C ALA A 334 4.79 22.49 6.33
N GLY A 335 4.20 22.99 5.24
CA GLY A 335 4.70 22.83 3.87
C GLY A 335 4.40 21.47 3.23
N ASN A 336 3.81 20.52 3.96
CA ASN A 336 3.59 19.16 3.51
C ASN A 336 2.51 19.10 2.41
N THR A 337 2.82 18.57 1.23
CA THR A 337 1.88 18.60 0.09
C THR A 337 0.66 17.69 0.28
N SER A 338 0.75 16.62 1.09
CA SER A 338 -0.41 15.81 1.46
C SER A 338 -1.38 16.58 2.36
N VAL A 339 -0.85 17.44 3.24
CA VAL A 339 -1.66 18.34 4.08
C VAL A 339 -2.32 19.42 3.20
N GLN A 340 -1.58 19.94 2.22
CA GLN A 340 -2.02 21.02 1.34
C GLN A 340 -2.82 20.56 0.11
N SER A 341 -3.06 19.25 -0.03
CA SER A 341 -3.88 18.67 -1.10
C SER A 341 -5.29 19.26 -1.11
N ALA A 342 -5.99 19.22 -2.25
CA ALA A 342 -7.31 19.86 -2.34
C ALA A 342 -8.35 19.24 -1.38
N GLY A 343 -8.32 17.92 -1.20
CA GLY A 343 -9.22 17.22 -0.28
C GLY A 343 -8.65 17.00 1.14
N PRO A 344 -9.48 17.08 2.19
CA PRO A 344 -9.07 16.88 3.59
C PRO A 344 -8.89 15.42 4.01
N GLU A 345 -9.32 14.47 3.19
CA GLU A 345 -9.64 13.10 3.60
C GLU A 345 -8.44 12.40 4.23
N THR A 346 -7.25 12.55 3.65
CA THR A 346 -6.03 11.92 4.17
C THR A 346 -5.69 12.42 5.58
N VAL A 347 -5.79 13.73 5.84
CA VAL A 347 -5.53 14.30 7.18
C VAL A 347 -6.56 13.80 8.19
N ILE A 348 -7.84 13.78 7.82
CA ILE A 348 -8.93 13.28 8.67
C ILE A 348 -8.72 11.80 8.99
N ASN A 349 -8.44 10.97 7.99
CA ASN A 349 -8.28 9.53 8.18
C ASN A 349 -7.07 9.21 9.08
N VAL A 350 -5.99 9.96 8.94
CA VAL A 350 -4.80 9.83 9.78
C VAL A 350 -5.10 10.23 11.24
N ILE A 351 -5.84 11.31 11.48
CA ILE A 351 -6.28 11.69 12.83
C ILE A 351 -7.21 10.63 13.44
N VAL A 352 -8.19 10.13 12.67
CA VAL A 352 -9.20 9.17 13.13
C VAL A 352 -8.62 7.77 13.35
N GLY A 353 -7.77 7.30 12.44
CA GLY A 353 -7.29 5.93 12.39
C GLY A 353 -5.86 5.73 12.92
N GLY A 354 -5.06 6.79 13.01
CA GLY A 354 -3.62 6.70 13.24
C GLY A 354 -2.85 6.15 12.03
N LEU A 355 -1.53 6.03 12.16
CA LEU A 355 -0.62 5.42 11.19
C LEU A 355 0.37 4.49 11.88
N ALA A 356 0.67 3.35 11.25
CA ALA A 356 1.72 2.46 11.70
C ALA A 356 3.09 3.14 11.58
N ALA A 357 4.10 2.62 12.29
CA ALA A 357 5.48 3.05 12.11
C ALA A 357 5.91 2.74 10.68
N GLN A 358 6.58 3.67 10.01
CA GLN A 358 7.02 3.46 8.64
C GLN A 358 8.11 4.43 8.22
N SER A 359 9.01 3.95 7.36
CA SER A 359 10.10 4.73 6.77
C SER A 359 10.92 5.51 7.80
N GLY A 360 11.14 4.90 8.97
CA GLY A 360 11.83 5.49 10.11
C GLY A 360 10.99 6.41 10.98
N TYR A 361 9.75 6.73 10.63
CA TYR A 361 8.84 7.56 11.44
C TYR A 361 8.13 6.74 12.51
N ALA A 362 7.90 7.40 13.66
CA ALA A 362 7.11 6.84 14.75
C ALA A 362 5.65 6.58 14.32
N PRO A 363 4.97 5.60 14.94
CA PRO A 363 3.55 5.41 14.69
C PRO A 363 2.76 6.64 15.15
N MET A 364 1.74 7.03 14.38
CA MET A 364 0.81 8.07 14.79
C MET A 364 -0.38 7.44 15.53
N PRO A 365 -0.65 7.80 16.80
CA PRO A 365 -1.83 7.31 17.50
C PRO A 365 -3.15 7.76 16.84
N ALA A 366 -4.21 6.98 17.05
CA ALA A 366 -5.57 7.31 16.62
C ALA A 366 -6.23 8.34 17.55
N ILE A 367 -5.63 9.52 17.70
CA ILE A 367 -6.05 10.58 18.65
C ILE A 367 -7.47 11.08 18.40
N GLY A 368 -7.99 10.93 17.18
CA GLY A 368 -9.36 11.30 16.84
C GLY A 368 -10.42 10.50 17.61
N GLN A 369 -10.07 9.38 18.24
CA GLN A 369 -11.00 8.64 19.10
C GLN A 369 -11.41 9.43 20.35
N GLU A 370 -10.64 10.44 20.75
CA GLU A 370 -10.90 11.28 21.94
C GLU A 370 -11.45 12.67 21.59
N MET A 371 -11.81 12.89 20.33
CA MET A 371 -12.29 14.17 19.80
C MET A 371 -13.74 14.06 19.31
N THR A 372 -14.46 15.17 19.26
CA THR A 372 -15.72 15.29 18.51
C THR A 372 -15.46 15.45 17.01
N ASP A 373 -16.48 15.25 16.18
CA ASP A 373 -16.36 15.47 14.73
C ASP A 373 -16.04 16.92 14.39
N GLU A 374 -16.58 17.86 15.17
CA GLU A 374 -16.29 19.29 15.03
C GLU A 374 -14.84 19.62 15.41
N GLN A 375 -14.31 19.03 16.48
CA GLN A 375 -12.90 19.19 16.85
C GLN A 375 -11.97 18.67 15.76
N ILE A 376 -12.25 17.49 15.19
CA ILE A 376 -11.46 16.93 14.08
C ILE A 376 -11.55 17.83 12.84
N LYS A 377 -12.74 18.30 12.49
CA LYS A 377 -12.93 19.22 11.37
C LYS A 377 -12.08 20.49 11.57
N ASN A 378 -12.22 21.14 12.72
CA ASN A 378 -11.56 22.41 13.00
C ASN A 378 -10.04 22.27 13.11
N VAL A 379 -9.53 21.20 13.74
CA VAL A 379 -8.08 20.96 13.80
C VAL A 379 -7.51 20.59 12.43
N THR A 380 -8.29 19.88 11.59
CA THR A 380 -7.91 19.62 10.19
C THR A 380 -7.79 20.92 9.42
N ASP A 381 -8.79 21.81 9.52
CA ASP A 381 -8.75 23.13 8.88
C ASP A 381 -7.55 23.98 9.38
N TYR A 382 -7.29 23.96 10.69
CA TYR A 382 -6.14 24.64 11.30
C TYR A 382 -4.80 24.14 10.76
N ILE A 383 -4.56 22.83 10.80
CA ILE A 383 -3.30 22.21 10.32
C ILE A 383 -3.07 22.57 8.85
N ARG A 384 -4.13 22.54 8.04
CA ARG A 384 -4.06 22.76 6.59
C ARG A 384 -3.98 24.23 6.19
N ASN A 385 -4.08 25.16 7.13
CA ASN A 385 -4.04 26.61 6.88
C ASN A 385 -3.14 27.40 7.84
N SER A 386 -2.28 26.70 8.58
CA SER A 386 -1.29 27.29 9.49
C SER A 386 0.13 27.17 8.91
N TRP A 387 1.06 27.98 9.45
CA TRP A 387 2.50 27.92 9.11
C TRP A 387 2.82 28.12 7.62
N GLY A 388 1.97 28.86 6.91
CA GLY A 388 2.08 29.07 5.47
C GLY A 388 1.43 27.98 4.62
N ASN A 389 0.73 27.01 5.23
CA ASN A 389 -0.13 26.10 4.49
C ASN A 389 -1.35 26.84 3.94
N ASN A 390 -1.84 26.44 2.76
CA ASN A 390 -3.04 27.00 2.16
C ASN A 390 -3.86 25.89 1.47
N ALA A 391 -4.96 25.47 2.08
CA ALA A 391 -5.82 24.44 1.51
C ALA A 391 -7.30 24.74 1.66
N PRO A 392 -8.17 24.20 0.78
CA PRO A 392 -9.61 24.33 0.94
C PRO A 392 -10.07 23.81 2.31
N VAL A 393 -10.84 24.65 3.03
CA VAL A 393 -11.48 24.27 4.28
C VAL A 393 -12.51 23.16 4.06
N VAL A 394 -12.75 22.36 5.09
CA VAL A 394 -13.78 21.31 5.07
C VAL A 394 -15.17 21.95 5.02
N SER A 395 -15.75 22.00 3.82
CA SER A 395 -17.10 22.55 3.59
C SER A 395 -18.21 21.51 3.63
N GLU A 396 -17.89 20.25 3.34
CA GLU A 396 -18.87 19.16 3.30
C GLU A 396 -19.19 18.68 4.72
N THR A 397 -20.49 18.62 5.03
CA THR A 397 -20.99 18.10 6.30
C THR A 397 -20.87 16.58 6.36
N GLY A 398 -20.43 16.03 7.49
CA GLY A 398 -20.40 14.59 7.71
C GLY A 398 -19.16 13.87 7.18
N VAL A 399 -18.17 14.57 6.61
CA VAL A 399 -16.89 13.96 6.17
C VAL A 399 -16.20 13.20 7.31
N VAL A 400 -16.14 13.80 8.51
CA VAL A 400 -15.55 13.15 9.68
C VAL A 400 -16.38 11.95 10.16
N ALA A 401 -17.71 12.09 10.22
CA ALA A 401 -18.60 11.00 10.58
C ALA A 401 -18.45 9.81 9.63
N ASN A 402 -18.35 10.07 8.33
CA ASN A 402 -18.10 9.05 7.30
C ASN A 402 -16.74 8.39 7.49
N ALA A 403 -15.69 9.17 7.78
CA ALA A 403 -14.36 8.63 8.08
C ALA A 403 -14.40 7.69 9.28
N ARG A 404 -15.08 8.05 10.38
CA ARG A 404 -15.23 7.17 11.56
C ARG A 404 -15.93 5.84 11.26
N GLN A 405 -16.91 5.85 10.36
CA GLN A 405 -17.63 4.63 9.99
C GLN A 405 -16.76 3.68 9.15
N LYS A 406 -15.93 4.23 8.27
CA LYS A 406 -15.15 3.49 7.28
C LYS A 406 -13.76 3.11 7.76
N ILE A 407 -13.07 3.99 8.49
CA ILE A 407 -11.70 3.76 8.93
C ILE A 407 -11.69 2.73 10.05
N ARG A 408 -11.12 1.57 9.73
CA ARG A 408 -10.95 0.44 10.65
C ARG A 408 -9.46 0.21 10.84
N THR A 409 -8.95 0.50 12.03
CA THR A 409 -7.54 0.25 12.37
C THR A 409 -7.39 -0.43 13.73
N MET A 410 -6.27 -1.12 13.91
CA MET A 410 -5.88 -1.68 15.20
C MET A 410 -5.73 -0.58 16.27
N MET A 411 -5.15 0.57 15.90
CA MET A 411 -4.91 1.71 16.80
C MET A 411 -6.22 2.37 17.25
N ALA A 412 -7.20 2.50 16.35
CA ALA A 412 -8.55 2.98 16.71
C ALA A 412 -9.35 1.94 17.52
N GLY A 413 -8.86 0.70 17.64
CA GLY A 413 -9.49 -0.36 18.43
C GLY A 413 -10.73 -0.97 17.80
N ASN A 414 -11.00 -0.69 16.52
CA ASN A 414 -12.20 -1.08 15.79
C ASN A 414 -11.93 -2.03 14.61
N ALA A 415 -10.67 -2.44 14.39
CA ALA A 415 -10.27 -3.53 13.48
C ALA A 415 -9.47 -4.60 14.23
N PRO A 416 -9.38 -5.85 13.76
CA PRO A 416 -8.52 -6.89 14.34
C PRO A 416 -7.06 -6.44 14.53
N CYS A 417 -6.34 -7.09 15.44
CA CYS A 417 -4.90 -6.84 15.58
C CYS A 417 -4.16 -7.28 14.31
N SER A 418 -3.16 -6.52 13.89
CA SER A 418 -2.35 -6.86 12.72
C SER A 418 -1.63 -8.21 12.88
N THR A 419 -1.34 -8.85 11.77
CA THR A 419 -0.49 -10.04 11.70
C THR A 419 0.98 -9.64 11.62
N ILE A 420 1.86 -10.54 12.07
CA ILE A 420 3.31 -10.41 11.87
C ILE A 420 3.64 -11.40 10.77
N GLU A 421 3.98 -10.91 9.58
CA GLU A 421 4.17 -11.74 8.39
C GLU A 421 5.56 -12.37 8.33
N ASP A 422 6.58 -11.68 8.84
CA ASP A 422 7.93 -12.23 8.96
C ASP A 422 7.98 -13.26 10.10
N ASP A 423 8.18 -14.52 9.73
CA ASP A 423 8.23 -15.65 10.67
C ASP A 423 9.39 -15.54 11.69
N LYS A 424 10.54 -14.97 11.30
CA LYS A 424 11.68 -14.79 12.22
C LYS A 424 11.38 -13.70 13.23
N LEU A 425 10.82 -12.58 12.79
CA LEU A 425 10.38 -11.49 13.65
C LEU A 425 9.29 -11.97 14.61
N LYS A 426 8.31 -12.73 14.11
CA LYS A 426 7.26 -13.32 14.94
C LYS A 426 7.86 -14.22 16.02
N ALA A 427 8.72 -15.17 15.64
CA ALA A 427 9.38 -16.07 16.59
C ALA A 427 10.26 -15.29 17.59
N GLY A 428 10.98 -14.26 17.12
CA GLY A 428 11.80 -13.39 17.96
C GLY A 428 10.98 -12.62 19.00
N ILE A 429 9.82 -12.10 18.61
CA ILE A 429 8.88 -11.44 19.53
C ILE A 429 8.32 -12.45 20.55
N GLU A 430 7.87 -13.61 20.10
CA GLU A 430 7.34 -14.67 20.98
C GLU A 430 8.38 -15.10 22.01
N GLN A 431 9.64 -15.25 21.60
CA GLN A 431 10.77 -15.59 22.48
C GLN A 431 11.12 -14.46 23.46
N ALA A 432 11.19 -13.21 23.00
CA ALA A 432 11.62 -12.07 23.81
C ALA A 432 10.57 -11.64 24.85
N VAL A 433 9.29 -11.71 24.46
CA VAL A 433 8.18 -11.35 25.34
C VAL A 433 7.99 -12.45 26.38
N GLY A 434 8.01 -13.73 26.00
CA GLY A 434 7.57 -14.83 26.88
C GLY A 434 6.06 -14.74 27.16
N GLY A 435 5.39 -15.87 27.39
CA GLY A 435 3.92 -16.00 27.25
C GLY A 435 3.03 -14.92 27.88
N ASP A 436 3.47 -14.20 28.92
CA ASP A 436 2.67 -13.20 29.64
C ASP A 436 3.27 -11.78 29.74
N ALA A 437 4.50 -11.47 29.27
CA ALA A 437 5.13 -10.21 29.67
C ALA A 437 4.49 -8.93 29.10
N LEU A 438 3.67 -9.04 28.05
CA LEU A 438 2.87 -7.91 27.52
C LEU A 438 1.44 -7.90 28.06
N LYS A 439 0.99 -8.95 28.74
CA LYS A 439 -0.41 -9.10 29.18
C LYS A 439 -0.68 -8.27 30.43
N GLY A 440 -1.74 -7.46 30.39
CA GLY A 440 -2.12 -6.54 31.47
C GLY A 440 -1.11 -5.42 31.71
N LEU A 441 -0.20 -5.18 30.76
CA LEU A 441 0.89 -4.23 30.92
C LEU A 441 0.34 -2.79 30.94
N LYS A 442 0.71 -2.01 31.96
CA LYS A 442 0.23 -0.63 32.15
C LYS A 442 1.24 0.40 31.62
N PRO A 443 0.83 1.64 31.32
CA PRO A 443 1.72 2.66 30.76
C PRO A 443 3.03 2.90 31.54
N ASN A 444 2.99 2.84 32.88
CA ASN A 444 4.19 3.03 33.71
C ASN A 444 5.22 1.90 33.54
N ASP A 445 4.79 0.73 33.08
CA ASP A 445 5.63 -0.45 32.90
C ASP A 445 6.13 -0.60 31.45
N PHE A 446 5.69 0.26 30.52
CA PHE A 446 6.08 0.20 29.11
C PHE A 446 7.59 0.36 28.93
N VAL A 447 8.19 1.38 29.53
CA VAL A 447 9.63 1.63 29.39
C VAL A 447 10.47 0.48 29.95
N PRO A 448 10.31 0.05 31.23
CA PRO A 448 11.08 -1.07 31.77
C PRO A 448 10.97 -2.37 30.95
N VAL A 449 9.77 -2.71 30.46
CA VAL A 449 9.56 -3.92 29.66
C VAL A 449 10.17 -3.79 28.27
N LEU A 450 9.92 -2.67 27.56
CA LEU A 450 10.40 -2.49 26.19
C LEU A 450 11.92 -2.29 26.11
N SER A 451 12.55 -1.69 27.13
CA SER A 451 14.03 -1.61 27.23
C SER A 451 14.68 -3.00 27.23
N ARG A 452 14.01 -4.00 27.81
CA ARG A 452 14.47 -5.41 27.83
C ARG A 452 14.10 -6.15 26.53
N VAL A 453 12.87 -6.01 26.07
CA VAL A 453 12.32 -6.79 24.95
C VAL A 453 12.86 -6.34 23.59
N ALA A 454 12.90 -5.03 23.32
CA ALA A 454 13.29 -4.50 22.01
C ALA A 454 14.66 -5.00 21.51
N PRO A 455 15.76 -4.96 22.30
CA PRO A 455 17.05 -5.51 21.83
C PRO A 455 17.03 -7.02 21.58
N GLN A 456 16.26 -7.80 22.34
CA GLN A 456 16.14 -9.25 22.12
C GLN A 456 15.45 -9.55 20.79
N VAL A 457 14.38 -8.79 20.46
CA VAL A 457 13.69 -8.91 19.17
C VAL A 457 14.62 -8.56 18.01
N LYS A 458 15.36 -7.44 18.10
CA LYS A 458 16.33 -7.06 17.06
C LYS A 458 17.44 -8.10 16.88
N ALA A 459 17.90 -8.71 17.96
CA ALA A 459 18.91 -9.77 17.89
C ALA A 459 18.37 -11.05 17.23
N ALA A 460 17.09 -11.39 17.47
CA ALA A 460 16.45 -12.56 16.87
C ALA A 460 16.08 -12.36 15.39
N ALA A 461 15.80 -11.12 14.97
CA ALA A 461 15.43 -10.76 13.60
C ALA A 461 16.27 -9.59 13.09
N PRO A 462 17.58 -9.78 12.82
CA PRO A 462 18.50 -8.70 12.44
C PRO A 462 18.17 -8.04 11.10
N GLU A 463 17.49 -8.77 10.21
CA GLU A 463 17.05 -8.26 8.90
C GLU A 463 15.76 -7.41 8.99
N ALA A 464 15.06 -7.43 10.11
CA ALA A 464 13.84 -6.65 10.29
C ALA A 464 14.20 -5.18 10.54
N GLY A 465 13.69 -4.29 9.69
CA GLY A 465 13.81 -2.85 9.89
C GLY A 465 13.15 -2.39 11.20
N ASP A 466 13.58 -1.24 11.72
CA ASP A 466 13.07 -0.69 12.99
C ASP A 466 11.54 -0.59 13.02
N ASP A 467 10.94 -0.14 11.91
CA ASP A 467 9.48 0.01 11.80
C ASP A 467 8.75 -1.34 11.89
N ALA A 468 9.32 -2.39 11.29
CA ALA A 468 8.76 -3.74 11.36
C ALA A 468 8.81 -4.26 12.79
N VAL A 469 9.90 -4.02 13.52
CA VAL A 469 10.02 -4.38 14.94
C VAL A 469 8.99 -3.63 15.79
N VAL A 470 8.82 -2.33 15.58
CA VAL A 470 7.83 -1.50 16.30
C VAL A 470 6.41 -1.99 16.03
N ASN A 471 6.06 -2.20 14.76
CA ASN A 471 4.74 -2.67 14.36
C ASN A 471 4.46 -4.11 14.84
N GLY A 472 5.48 -4.96 14.84
CA GLY A 472 5.39 -6.32 15.40
C GLY A 472 5.12 -6.32 16.90
N LEU A 473 5.83 -5.47 17.66
CA LEU A 473 5.58 -5.28 19.09
C LEU A 473 4.17 -4.73 19.36
N LEU A 474 3.71 -3.76 18.57
CA LEU A 474 2.34 -3.24 18.63
C LEU A 474 1.29 -4.33 18.37
N ALA A 475 1.51 -5.16 17.34
CA ALA A 475 0.63 -6.29 17.02
C ALA A 475 0.56 -7.31 18.17
N ALA A 476 1.71 -7.64 18.78
CA ALA A 476 1.79 -8.54 19.92
C ALA A 476 1.10 -7.96 21.17
N PHE A 477 1.36 -6.69 21.49
CA PHE A 477 0.68 -5.99 22.59
C PHE A 477 -0.84 -5.95 22.36
N CYS A 478 -1.29 -5.70 21.13
CA CYS A 478 -2.70 -5.74 20.80
C CYS A 478 -3.31 -7.11 21.08
N LYS A 479 -2.69 -8.19 20.59
CA LYS A 479 -3.20 -9.54 20.80
C LYS A 479 -3.27 -9.91 22.28
N ALA A 480 -2.30 -9.45 23.08
CA ALA A 480 -2.25 -9.75 24.51
C ALA A 480 -3.29 -8.99 25.35
N ASN A 481 -3.73 -7.79 24.92
CA ASN A 481 -4.52 -6.89 25.78
C ASN A 481 -5.90 -6.51 25.22
N ARG A 482 -6.21 -6.80 23.96
CA ARG A 482 -7.45 -6.31 23.32
C ARG A 482 -8.73 -6.75 24.03
N THR A 483 -8.75 -7.92 24.68
CA THR A 483 -9.96 -8.54 25.26
C THR A 483 -10.26 -8.12 26.69
N ASP A 484 -9.29 -7.57 27.44
CA ASP A 484 -9.44 -7.19 28.86
C ASP A 484 -9.44 -5.66 29.01
N ARG A 485 -10.54 -5.02 28.58
CA ARG A 485 -10.68 -3.56 28.52
C ARG A 485 -11.40 -2.94 29.71
N THR A 486 -12.00 -3.76 30.57
CA THR A 486 -12.97 -3.28 31.59
C THR A 486 -12.32 -2.67 32.83
N ALA A 487 -10.98 -2.71 32.93
CA ALA A 487 -10.22 -2.22 34.08
C ALA A 487 -9.12 -1.19 33.73
N GLU A 488 -9.02 -0.73 32.48
CA GLU A 488 -7.99 0.23 32.08
C GLU A 488 -8.40 1.68 32.39
N PRO A 489 -7.49 2.51 32.95
CA PRO A 489 -7.77 3.90 33.29
C PRO A 489 -7.77 4.85 32.09
N LEU A 490 -7.29 4.41 30.92
CA LEU A 490 -7.18 5.21 29.70
C LEU A 490 -7.92 4.55 28.52
N PRO A 491 -8.39 5.34 27.53
CA PRO A 491 -8.94 4.80 26.29
C PRO A 491 -7.92 3.93 25.55
N TRP A 492 -8.39 2.90 24.87
CA TRP A 492 -7.56 1.98 24.08
C TRP A 492 -6.59 2.70 23.14
N SER A 493 -7.08 3.71 22.40
CA SER A 493 -6.28 4.50 21.45
C SER A 493 -5.09 5.19 22.11
N ALA A 494 -5.28 5.69 23.34
CA ALA A 494 -4.22 6.30 24.14
C ALA A 494 -3.23 5.25 24.65
N THR A 495 -3.73 4.12 25.18
CA THR A 495 -2.89 3.02 25.69
C THR A 495 -1.98 2.46 24.59
N ILE A 496 -2.55 2.03 23.46
CA ILE A 496 -1.77 1.44 22.36
C ILE A 496 -0.87 2.47 21.67
N GLY A 497 -1.32 3.72 21.55
CA GLY A 497 -0.52 4.80 21.00
C GLY A 497 0.71 5.11 21.85
N SER A 498 0.53 5.19 23.17
CA SER A 498 1.63 5.37 24.13
C SER A 498 2.63 4.20 24.05
N PHE A 499 2.13 2.96 24.02
CA PHE A 499 2.98 1.78 23.85
C PHE A 499 3.80 1.86 22.55
N GLY A 500 3.18 2.22 21.43
CA GLY A 500 3.84 2.37 20.13
C GLY A 500 4.96 3.41 20.14
N ASN A 501 4.70 4.57 20.75
CA ASN A 501 5.71 5.63 20.88
C ASN A 501 6.89 5.21 21.76
N VAL A 502 6.62 4.52 22.87
CA VAL A 502 7.70 3.97 23.72
C VAL A 502 8.47 2.90 22.95
N ALA A 503 7.79 1.98 22.26
CA ALA A 503 8.44 0.94 21.47
C ALA A 503 9.36 1.54 20.40
N TYR A 504 8.88 2.54 19.66
CA TYR A 504 9.68 3.29 18.70
C TYR A 504 10.92 3.91 19.36
N SER A 505 10.76 4.61 20.49
CA SER A 505 11.87 5.21 21.21
C SER A 505 12.92 4.16 21.63
N GLN A 506 12.49 3.02 22.16
CA GLN A 506 13.37 1.94 22.60
C GLN A 506 14.08 1.24 21.43
N VAL A 507 13.44 1.12 20.26
CA VAL A 507 14.03 0.50 19.07
C VAL A 507 15.02 1.45 18.38
N LYS A 508 14.68 2.74 18.29
CA LYS A 508 15.41 3.74 17.50
C LYS A 508 16.56 4.42 18.25
N ASN A 509 16.44 4.63 19.56
CA ASN A 509 17.44 5.32 20.37
C ASN A 509 17.98 4.40 21.48
N PRO A 510 18.70 3.31 21.14
CA PRO A 510 19.23 2.36 22.12
C PRO A 510 20.17 2.99 23.15
N GLU A 511 20.83 4.10 22.81
CA GLU A 511 21.73 4.87 23.65
C GLU A 511 21.02 5.76 24.69
N LYS A 512 19.73 6.03 24.50
CA LYS A 512 18.88 6.79 25.44
C LYS A 512 18.04 5.89 26.34
N ARG A 513 18.26 4.57 26.28
CA ARG A 513 17.62 3.61 27.18
C ARG A 513 18.06 3.93 28.61
N VAL A 514 17.09 4.24 29.46
CA VAL A 514 17.37 4.33 30.91
C VAL A 514 17.65 2.90 31.36
N ASP A 515 18.89 2.63 31.79
CA ASP A 515 19.26 1.35 32.37
C ASP A 515 18.30 1.06 33.53
N ALA A 516 17.47 0.03 33.37
CA ALA A 516 16.52 -0.42 34.38
C ALA A 516 17.23 -1.20 35.51
N ALA A 517 18.40 -0.74 35.96
CA ALA A 517 19.08 -1.28 37.12
C ALA A 517 18.75 -0.42 38.35
N PRO A 518 18.07 -0.96 39.38
CA PRO A 518 17.97 -0.27 40.65
C PRO A 518 19.37 -0.26 41.29
N GLY A 519 19.98 0.92 41.45
CA GLY A 519 21.06 1.12 42.42
C GLY A 519 22.45 1.49 41.92
N GLN A 520 22.64 2.00 40.70
CA GLN A 520 23.92 2.60 40.31
C GLN A 520 23.82 4.13 40.27
N PRO A 521 24.68 4.88 41.00
CA PRO A 521 24.68 6.34 40.94
C PRO A 521 25.05 6.81 39.53
N PRO A 522 24.54 7.98 39.09
CA PRO A 522 24.77 8.47 37.75
C PRO A 522 26.27 8.61 37.47
N ALA A 523 26.70 8.09 36.32
CA ALA A 523 28.04 8.33 35.81
C ALA A 523 28.26 9.85 35.69
N SER A 524 29.25 10.36 36.42
CA SER A 524 29.59 11.77 36.48
C SER A 524 29.84 12.32 35.07
N GLY A 525 29.07 13.34 34.72
CA GLY A 525 29.09 13.99 33.41
C GLY A 525 30.43 14.60 33.04
N ALA A 526 30.70 14.59 31.74
CA ALA A 526 31.71 15.41 31.11
C ALA A 526 31.42 16.89 31.38
N THR A 527 32.46 17.60 31.82
CA THR A 527 32.45 19.03 32.12
C THR A 527 32.30 19.82 30.81
N PRO A 528 31.45 20.86 30.74
CA PRO A 528 31.40 21.74 29.56
C PRO A 528 32.66 22.61 29.50
N PRO A 529 33.14 23.00 28.30
CA PRO A 529 34.24 23.95 28.18
C PRO A 529 33.75 25.33 28.63
N LYS A 530 34.57 25.99 29.45
CA LYS A 530 34.36 27.37 29.92
C LYS A 530 34.58 28.39 28.80
N PRO A 531 34.01 29.61 28.94
CA PRO A 531 33.66 30.52 27.85
C PRO A 531 34.82 31.06 27.03
#